data_AF-A0A243B4C0-F1
#
_entry.id   AF-A0A243B4C0-F1
#
_cell.length_a   1.000
_cell.length_b   1.000
_cell.length_c   1.000
_cell.angle_alpha   90.00
_cell.angle_beta   90.00
_cell.angle_gamma   90.00
#
_symmetry.space_group_name_H-M   'P 1'
#
loop_
_entity.id
_entity.type
_entity.pdbx_description
1 polymer ?
#
loop_
_entity_poly.entity_id
_entity_poly.type
_entity_poly.pdbx_seq_one_letter_code
_entity_poly.pdbx_strand_id
1 'polypeptide(L)'
;MVSTMGVAYAESKKELDVLCEYIEDEMQAAHFKIASTWNRVKSGLKAVMPLGAPNTLQDTYRNIDRRALCTFAPFVSGSGRFNGGIPIGKNKITGQVEFLNSFGNADYRPPNYNIGVTGISGSGKSLLLKMKLARETSLADTHAMIIDPEGGATRS
;
A
#
# COMPACT_ATOMS: atom_id res chain seq x y z
N MET A 1 25.95 -1.86 -0.89
CA MET A 1 25.27 -3.11 -0.58
C MET A 1 23.94 -2.75 0.06
N VAL A 2 22.84 -3.17 -0.56
CA VAL A 2 21.47 -2.92 -0.08
C VAL A 2 20.93 -4.29 0.35
N SER A 3 20.32 -4.36 1.53
CA SER A 3 19.69 -5.60 2.02
C SER A 3 18.22 -5.37 2.32
N THR A 4 17.40 -6.37 2.04
CA THR A 4 16.00 -6.44 2.45
C THR A 4 15.84 -7.61 3.42
N MET A 5 15.02 -7.43 4.45
CA MET A 5 14.70 -8.47 5.43
C MET A 5 13.29 -9.02 5.16
N GLY A 6 13.13 -10.33 5.33
CA GLY A 6 11.84 -11.02 5.18
C GLY A 6 11.68 -12.12 6.23
N VAL A 7 10.45 -12.64 6.35
CA VAL A 7 10.13 -13.80 7.20
C VAL A 7 9.52 -14.87 6.32
N ALA A 8 10.06 -16.08 6.44
CA ALA A 8 9.41 -17.30 5.99
C ALA A 8 8.68 -17.93 7.20
N TYR A 9 7.48 -18.43 6.96
CA TYR A 9 6.64 -19.09 7.97
C TYR A 9 6.03 -20.36 7.37
N ALA A 10 5.97 -21.42 8.17
CA ALA A 10 5.31 -22.67 7.85
C ALA A 10 4.71 -23.31 9.12
N GLU A 11 3.79 -24.25 8.96
CA GLU A 11 3.07 -24.87 10.08
C GLU A 11 3.92 -25.92 10.80
N SER A 12 4.91 -26.50 10.12
CA SER A 12 5.87 -27.43 10.70
C SER A 12 7.31 -27.05 10.37
N LYS A 13 8.25 -27.52 11.20
CA LYS A 13 9.69 -27.35 10.93
C LYS A 13 10.09 -27.94 9.58
N LYS A 14 9.55 -29.11 9.24
CA LYS A 14 9.88 -29.81 7.99
C LYS A 14 9.46 -28.99 6.77
N GLU A 15 8.28 -28.38 6.80
CA GLU A 15 7.82 -27.49 5.73
C GLU A 15 8.65 -26.21 5.67
N LEU A 16 9.04 -25.66 6.82
CA LEU A 16 9.88 -24.46 6.86
C LEU A 16 11.26 -24.72 6.24
N ASP A 17 11.88 -25.87 6.56
CA ASP A 17 13.18 -26.25 6.00
C ASP A 17 13.10 -26.38 4.48
N VAL A 18 12.05 -27.03 3.96
CA VAL A 18 11.78 -27.13 2.51
C VAL A 18 11.56 -25.75 1.87
N LEU A 19 10.78 -24.88 2.50
CA LEU A 19 10.56 -23.51 2.01
C LEU A 19 11.86 -22.70 1.96
N CYS A 20 12.72 -22.85 2.97
CA CYS A 20 14.03 -22.20 3.00
C CYS A 20 14.93 -22.67 1.86
N GLU A 21 14.97 -23.98 1.57
CA GLU A 21 15.72 -24.54 0.42
C GLU A 21 15.24 -23.91 -0.90
N TYR A 22 13.93 -23.86 -1.13
CA TYR A 22 13.38 -23.22 -2.34
C TYR A 22 13.75 -21.73 -2.46
N ILE A 23 13.69 -20.99 -1.35
CA ILE A 23 14.08 -19.58 -1.33
C ILE A 23 15.57 -19.43 -1.61
N GLU A 24 16.40 -20.30 -1.03
CA GLU A 24 17.84 -20.28 -1.26
C GLU A 24 18.20 -20.51 -2.72
N ASP A 25 17.58 -21.50 -3.37
CA ASP A 25 17.81 -21.82 -4.78
C ASP A 25 17.41 -20.66 -5.71
N GLU A 26 16.19 -20.11 -5.54
CA GLU A 26 15.69 -18.98 -6.34
C GLU A 26 16.55 -17.71 -6.18
N MET A 27 16.94 -17.39 -4.94
CA MET A 27 17.74 -16.20 -4.67
C MET A 27 19.18 -16.36 -5.18
N GLN A 28 19.76 -17.56 -5.09
CA GLN A 28 21.08 -17.84 -5.67
C GLN A 28 21.08 -17.70 -7.19
N ALA A 29 20.02 -18.16 -7.86
CA ALA A 29 19.83 -17.99 -9.30
C ALA A 29 19.81 -16.51 -9.71
N ALA A 30 19.25 -15.64 -8.86
CA ALA A 30 19.23 -14.19 -9.07
C ALA A 30 20.45 -13.45 -8.47
N HIS A 31 21.53 -14.17 -8.12
CA HIS A 31 22.77 -13.63 -7.55
C HIS A 31 22.60 -12.87 -6.22
N PHE A 32 21.56 -13.18 -5.46
CA PHE A 32 21.41 -12.69 -4.09
C PHE A 32 22.14 -13.60 -3.09
N LYS A 33 22.74 -12.99 -2.06
CA LYS A 33 23.29 -13.71 -0.91
C LYS A 33 22.28 -13.65 0.23
N ILE A 34 21.81 -14.81 0.66
CA ILE A 34 20.97 -14.92 1.86
C ILE A 34 21.86 -15.01 3.11
N ALA A 35 21.45 -14.30 4.16
CA ALA A 35 22.04 -14.38 5.48
C ALA A 35 20.93 -14.70 6.48
N SER A 36 20.97 -15.89 7.08
CA SER A 36 19.98 -16.27 8.08
C SER A 36 20.26 -15.58 9.42
N THR A 37 19.18 -15.27 10.16
CA THR A 37 19.27 -14.76 11.54
C THR A 37 19.45 -15.90 12.55
N TRP A 38 20.26 -16.89 12.20
CA TRP A 38 20.55 -18.05 13.05
C TRP A 38 21.04 -17.60 14.44
N ASN A 39 20.58 -18.26 15.50
CA ASN A 39 20.75 -17.89 16.92
C ASN A 39 20.13 -16.54 17.37
N ARG A 40 19.52 -15.77 16.47
CA ARG A 40 18.88 -14.47 16.75
C ARG A 40 17.54 -14.32 16.04
N VAL A 41 16.84 -15.44 15.86
CA VAL A 41 15.55 -15.54 15.16
C VAL A 41 14.52 -14.58 15.75
N LYS A 42 14.47 -14.44 17.08
CA LYS A 42 13.56 -13.50 17.77
C LYS A 42 13.84 -12.04 17.41
N SER A 43 15.12 -11.66 17.28
CA SER A 43 15.52 -10.32 16.85
C SER A 43 15.21 -10.10 15.37
N GLY A 44 15.45 -11.12 14.53
CA GLY A 44 15.03 -11.14 13.13
C GLY A 44 13.55 -10.87 12.98
N LEU A 45 12.70 -11.63 13.67
CA LEU A 45 11.25 -11.49 13.64
C LEU A 45 10.78 -10.10 14.09
N LYS A 46 11.36 -9.56 15.17
CA LYS A 46 11.01 -8.21 15.66
C LYS A 46 11.37 -7.11 14.66
N ALA A 47 12.43 -7.29 13.87
CA ALA A 47 12.89 -6.28 12.90
C ALA A 47 11.95 -6.11 11.69
N VAL A 48 11.10 -7.09 11.42
CA VAL A 48 10.20 -7.18 10.25
C VAL A 48 8.72 -7.13 10.63
N MET A 49 8.37 -7.38 11.89
CA MET A 49 7.01 -7.24 12.39
C MET A 49 6.56 -5.76 12.43
N PRO A 50 5.29 -5.46 12.09
CA PRO A 50 4.74 -4.10 12.12
C PRO A 50 4.37 -3.65 13.54
N LEU A 51 5.19 -3.99 14.55
CA LEU A 51 4.93 -3.73 15.96
C LEU A 51 5.65 -2.49 16.51
N GLY A 52 6.34 -1.74 15.65
CA GLY A 52 7.15 -0.58 16.07
C GLY A 52 8.35 -0.94 16.94
N ALA A 53 8.74 -2.22 17.00
CA ALA A 53 9.91 -2.67 17.73
C ALA A 53 11.18 -2.16 17.04
N PRO A 54 12.19 -1.69 17.81
CA PRO A 54 13.45 -1.27 17.23
C PRO A 54 14.15 -2.46 16.57
N ASN A 55 14.72 -2.25 15.38
CA ASN A 55 15.59 -3.24 14.76
C ASN A 55 16.89 -3.37 15.59
N THR A 56 17.10 -4.54 16.19
CA THR A 56 18.28 -4.82 17.03
C THR A 56 19.42 -5.50 16.25
N LEU A 57 19.25 -5.75 14.94
CA LEU A 57 20.27 -6.38 14.10
C LEU A 57 21.25 -5.32 13.58
N GLN A 58 22.41 -5.21 14.23
CA GLN A 58 23.42 -4.19 13.92
C GLN A 58 24.26 -4.49 12.66
N ASP A 59 24.25 -5.74 12.18
CA ASP A 59 24.95 -6.21 10.99
C ASP A 59 24.08 -6.19 9.72
N THR A 60 22.92 -5.54 9.77
CA THR A 60 22.08 -5.32 8.59
C THR A 60 22.57 -4.07 7.84
N TYR A 61 23.28 -4.28 6.73
CA TYR A 61 23.82 -3.18 5.91
C TYR A 61 22.72 -2.46 5.13
N ARG A 62 22.57 -1.15 5.35
CA ARG A 62 21.64 -0.26 4.63
C ARG A 62 20.33 -0.94 4.28
N ASN A 63 19.47 -1.12 5.28
CA ASN A 63 18.06 -1.34 5.00
C ASN A 63 17.59 -0.15 4.16
N ILE A 64 17.00 -0.44 3.00
CA ILE A 64 16.06 0.51 2.40
C ILE A 64 15.09 0.86 3.53
N ASP A 65 15.09 2.12 3.96
CA ASP A 65 14.19 2.53 5.01
C ASP A 65 12.75 2.34 4.54
N ARG A 66 11.82 2.11 5.46
CA ARG A 66 10.42 1.82 5.11
C ARG A 66 9.83 2.83 4.11
N ARG A 67 10.22 4.12 4.18
CA ARG A 67 9.73 5.14 3.26
C ARG A 67 10.31 4.95 1.88
N ALA A 68 11.61 4.68 1.77
CA ALA A 68 12.22 4.33 0.50
C ALA A 68 11.61 3.04 -0.09
N LEU A 69 11.27 2.03 0.72
CA LEU A 69 10.61 0.81 0.23
C LEU A 69 9.23 1.10 -0.40
N CYS A 70 8.44 1.99 0.23
CA CYS A 70 7.16 2.46 -0.33
C CYS A 70 7.33 3.24 -1.65
N THR A 71 8.54 3.69 -1.97
CA THR A 71 8.87 4.37 -3.24
C THR A 71 9.46 3.45 -4.31
N PHE A 72 9.54 2.14 -4.07
CA PHE A 72 9.91 1.16 -5.11
C PHE A 72 8.65 0.48 -5.66
N ALA A 73 8.61 0.25 -6.97
CA ALA A 73 7.54 -0.51 -7.61
C ALA A 73 7.53 -1.95 -7.04
N PRO A 74 6.36 -2.57 -6.79
CA PRO A 74 5.02 -2.15 -7.22
C PRO A 74 4.27 -1.25 -6.22
N PHE A 75 4.95 -0.70 -5.18
CA PHE A 75 4.29 0.08 -4.13
C PHE A 75 4.16 1.59 -4.44
N VAL A 76 4.88 2.10 -5.45
CA VAL A 76 4.81 3.50 -5.94
C VAL A 76 3.46 3.86 -6.52
N SER A 77 2.86 2.89 -7.18
CA SER A 77 1.61 2.95 -7.88
C SER A 77 1.14 1.51 -7.85
N GLY A 78 0.10 1.22 -7.05
CA GLY A 78 -0.54 -0.07 -7.14
C GLY A 78 -0.88 -0.26 -8.61
N SER A 79 -0.18 -1.19 -9.27
CA SER A 79 -0.32 -1.52 -10.69
C SER A 79 -1.77 -1.28 -11.09
N GLY A 80 -2.03 -0.27 -11.93
CA GLY A 80 -3.34 0.35 -12.10
C GLY A 80 -4.45 -0.61 -12.52
N ARG A 81 -4.91 -1.46 -11.59
CA ARG A 81 -5.99 -2.42 -11.82
C ARG A 81 -7.27 -1.69 -12.18
N PHE A 82 -7.41 -0.49 -11.64
CA PHE A 82 -8.48 0.44 -11.93
C PHE A 82 -7.97 1.66 -12.70
N ASN A 83 -7.27 1.43 -13.82
CA ASN A 83 -6.86 2.52 -14.73
C ASN A 83 -8.07 3.42 -15.10
N GLY A 84 -7.83 4.74 -15.13
CA GLY A 84 -8.86 5.75 -15.40
C GLY A 84 -9.52 6.31 -14.15
N GLY A 85 -10.72 6.87 -14.31
CA GLY A 85 -11.46 7.54 -13.23
C GLY A 85 -11.08 9.00 -13.05
N ILE A 86 -11.36 9.54 -11.86
CA ILE A 86 -11.19 10.95 -11.55
C ILE A 86 -9.92 11.20 -10.76
N PRO A 87 -9.18 12.30 -11.01
CA PRO A 87 -8.05 12.66 -10.17
C PRO A 87 -8.58 13.02 -8.77
N ILE A 88 -7.91 12.56 -7.71
CA ILE A 88 -8.29 12.86 -6.31
C ILE A 88 -7.25 13.68 -5.56
N GLY A 89 -5.99 13.61 -5.97
CA GLY A 89 -4.93 14.37 -5.32
C GLY A 89 -3.55 14.02 -5.86
N LYS A 90 -2.53 14.55 -5.19
CA LYS A 90 -1.14 14.18 -5.44
C LYS A 90 -0.59 13.41 -4.26
N ASN A 91 0.03 12.28 -4.53
CA ASN A 91 0.78 11.53 -3.54
C ASN A 91 1.99 12.36 -3.10
N LYS A 92 2.08 12.67 -1.81
CA LYS A 92 3.17 13.51 -1.28
C LYS A 92 4.54 12.82 -1.28
N ILE A 93 4.56 11.49 -1.39
CA ILE A 93 5.79 10.71 -1.38
C ILE A 93 6.33 10.57 -2.81
N THR A 94 5.47 10.20 -3.76
CA THR A 94 5.88 9.93 -5.15
C THR A 94 5.73 11.13 -6.08
N GLY A 95 4.97 12.15 -5.67
CA GLY A 95 4.62 13.32 -6.49
C GLY A 95 3.59 13.04 -7.58
N GLN A 96 3.18 11.78 -7.75
CA GLN A 96 2.26 11.35 -8.79
C GLN A 96 0.82 11.79 -8.49
N VAL A 97 0.05 12.01 -9.55
CA VAL A 97 -1.40 12.26 -9.42
C VAL A 97 -2.08 10.91 -9.19
N GLU A 98 -2.86 10.84 -8.11
CA GLU A 98 -3.65 9.66 -7.76
C GLU A 98 -5.05 9.77 -8.37
N PHE A 99 -5.51 8.67 -8.93
CA PHE A 99 -6.81 8.55 -9.57
C PHE A 99 -7.71 7.59 -8.77
N LEU A 100 -8.99 7.92 -8.72
CA LEU A 100 -10.04 7.10 -8.15
C LEU A 100 -11.01 6.70 -9.25
N ASN A 101 -11.16 5.39 -9.45
CA ASN A 101 -12.19 4.84 -10.30
C ASN A 101 -13.18 4.04 -9.43
N SER A 102 -14.30 4.68 -9.07
CA SER A 102 -15.29 4.10 -8.17
C SER A 102 -15.96 2.84 -8.71
N PHE A 103 -16.02 2.63 -10.03
CA PHE A 103 -16.74 1.52 -10.65
C PHE A 103 -15.83 0.50 -11.34
N GLY A 104 -14.53 0.76 -11.36
CA GLY A 104 -13.53 -0.01 -12.09
C GLY A 104 -13.59 0.16 -13.60
N ASN A 105 -12.94 -0.75 -14.32
CA ASN A 105 -12.92 -0.77 -15.78
C ASN A 105 -13.62 -2.05 -16.29
N ALA A 106 -13.57 -2.28 -17.60
CA ALA A 106 -14.19 -3.46 -18.22
C ALA A 106 -13.58 -4.78 -17.69
N ASP A 107 -12.28 -4.78 -17.39
CA ASP A 107 -11.53 -5.97 -17.00
C ASP A 107 -11.58 -6.25 -15.49
N TYR A 108 -11.78 -5.21 -14.68
CA TYR A 108 -11.70 -5.29 -13.23
C TYR A 108 -12.66 -4.32 -12.55
N ARG A 109 -13.64 -4.89 -11.82
CA ARG A 109 -14.59 -4.15 -11.00
C ARG A 109 -14.36 -4.39 -9.50
N PRO A 110 -14.49 -3.34 -8.66
CA PRO A 110 -14.43 -3.51 -7.22
C PRO A 110 -15.53 -4.45 -6.71
N PRO A 111 -15.25 -5.27 -5.68
CA PRO A 111 -16.28 -6.07 -5.02
C PRO A 111 -17.28 -5.22 -4.22
N ASN A 112 -16.93 -3.96 -3.93
CA ASN A 112 -17.76 -3.00 -3.23
C ASN A 112 -17.50 -1.59 -3.80
N TYR A 113 -18.58 -0.86 -4.06
CA TYR A 113 -18.54 0.50 -4.63
C TYR A 113 -18.65 1.60 -3.57
N ASN A 114 -18.88 1.22 -2.31
CA ASN A 114 -19.05 2.16 -1.20
C ASN A 114 -17.71 2.73 -0.75
N ILE A 115 -17.70 4.03 -0.44
CA ILE A 115 -16.53 4.76 0.06
C ILE A 115 -16.89 5.47 1.36
N GLY A 116 -16.06 5.28 2.39
CA GLY A 116 -16.14 6.03 3.65
C GLY A 116 -15.02 7.06 3.74
N VAL A 117 -15.36 8.29 4.13
CA VAL A 117 -14.39 9.38 4.34
C VAL A 117 -14.44 9.83 5.79
N THR A 118 -13.32 9.74 6.50
CA THR A 118 -13.20 10.07 7.93
C THR A 118 -12.13 11.12 8.18
N GLY A 119 -12.20 11.80 9.32
CA GLY A 119 -11.30 12.89 9.66
C GLY A 119 -11.93 13.90 10.63
N ILE A 120 -11.10 14.74 11.26
CA ILE A 120 -11.54 15.80 12.18
C ILE A 120 -12.24 16.94 11.44
N SER A 121 -12.93 17.83 12.17
CA SER A 121 -13.50 19.05 11.55
C SER A 121 -12.39 19.88 10.90
N GLY A 122 -12.67 20.46 9.72
CA GLY A 122 -11.68 21.20 8.93
C GLY A 122 -10.65 20.35 8.17
N SER A 123 -10.64 19.02 8.29
CA SER A 123 -9.66 18.16 7.61
C SER A 123 -9.88 18.00 6.09
N GLY A 124 -10.89 18.66 5.53
CA GLY A 124 -11.22 18.58 4.10
C GLY A 124 -12.15 17.44 3.68
N LYS A 125 -12.85 16.76 4.60
CA LYS A 125 -13.80 15.67 4.28
C LYS A 125 -14.86 16.10 3.25
N SER A 126 -15.57 17.19 3.55
CA SER A 126 -16.65 17.69 2.69
C SER A 126 -16.10 18.22 1.35
N LEU A 127 -14.90 18.80 1.36
CA LEU A 127 -14.21 19.23 0.15
C LEU A 127 -13.89 18.04 -0.76
N LEU A 128 -13.36 16.96 -0.19
CA LEU A 128 -13.06 15.73 -0.93
C LEU A 128 -14.32 15.16 -1.58
N LEU A 129 -15.43 15.06 -0.83
CA LEU A 129 -16.70 14.55 -1.36
C LEU A 129 -17.24 15.43 -2.49
N LYS A 130 -17.24 16.75 -2.34
CA LYS A 130 -17.65 17.68 -3.41
C LYS A 130 -16.80 17.54 -4.66
N MET A 131 -15.48 17.49 -4.50
CA MET A 131 -14.55 17.32 -5.61
C MET A 131 -14.76 15.99 -6.32
N LYS A 132 -14.99 14.91 -5.56
CA LYS A 132 -15.32 13.59 -6.11
C LYS A 132 -16.57 13.67 -6.97
N LEU A 133 -17.67 14.16 -6.40
CA LEU A 133 -18.96 14.27 -7.09
C LEU A 133 -18.86 15.14 -8.34
N ALA A 134 -18.32 16.35 -8.23
CA ALA A 134 -18.21 17.28 -9.36
C ALA A 134 -17.38 16.68 -10.52
N ARG A 135 -16.29 15.99 -10.20
CA ARG A 135 -15.44 15.34 -11.21
C ARG A 135 -16.09 14.09 -11.79
N GLU A 136 -16.78 13.28 -11.00
CA GLU A 136 -17.45 12.08 -11.51
C GLU A 136 -18.63 12.43 -12.40
N THR A 137 -19.40 13.47 -12.06
CA THR A 137 -20.46 13.98 -12.95
C THR A 137 -19.86 14.47 -14.27
N SER A 138 -18.74 15.19 -14.22
CA SER A 138 -18.18 15.83 -15.41
C SER A 138 -17.36 14.88 -16.30
N LEU A 139 -16.65 13.91 -15.70
CA LEU A 139 -15.65 13.06 -16.37
C LEU A 139 -16.08 11.59 -16.50
N ALA A 140 -17.02 11.15 -15.68
CA ALA A 140 -17.47 9.74 -15.62
C ALA A 140 -18.99 9.61 -15.79
N ASP A 141 -19.67 10.69 -16.17
CA ASP A 141 -21.14 10.75 -16.39
C ASP A 141 -21.96 10.09 -15.27
N THR A 142 -21.49 10.27 -14.04
CA THR A 142 -22.11 9.66 -12.85
C THR A 142 -22.96 10.70 -12.14
N HIS A 143 -24.25 10.43 -11.98
CA HIS A 143 -25.14 11.29 -11.23
C HIS A 143 -25.14 10.94 -9.74
N ALA A 144 -25.21 11.97 -8.90
CA ALA A 144 -25.18 11.82 -7.46
C ALA A 144 -26.30 12.60 -6.78
N MET A 145 -26.80 12.03 -5.69
CA MET A 145 -27.72 12.69 -4.76
C MET A 145 -26.98 12.98 -3.46
N ILE A 146 -27.10 14.20 -2.96
CA ILE A 146 -26.49 14.62 -1.70
C ILE A 146 -27.58 14.69 -0.64
N ILE A 147 -27.37 14.00 0.48
CA ILE A 147 -28.17 14.13 1.70
C ILE A 147 -27.31 14.88 2.70
N ASP A 148 -27.64 16.15 2.91
CA ASP A 148 -26.90 17.03 3.81
C ASP A 148 -27.88 17.84 4.68
N PRO A 149 -28.17 17.37 5.91
CA PRO A 149 -29.08 18.05 6.82
C PRO A 149 -28.51 19.37 7.38
N GLU A 150 -27.19 19.59 7.32
CA GLU A 150 -26.54 20.79 7.86
C GLU A 150 -26.32 21.89 6.80
N GLY A 151 -26.51 21.58 5.52
CA GLY A 151 -26.45 22.52 4.40
C GLY A 151 -25.04 23.00 4.01
N GLY A 152 -23.99 22.38 4.55
CA GLY A 152 -22.59 22.68 4.23
C GLY A 152 -22.14 22.19 2.85
N ALA A 153 -22.89 21.30 2.20
CA ALA A 153 -22.58 20.68 0.93
C ALA A 153 -23.25 21.37 -0.28
N THR A 154 -24.42 21.98 -0.08
CA THR A 154 -25.28 22.53 -1.16
C THR A 154 -25.17 24.05 -1.34
N ARG A 155 -24.50 24.76 -0.42
CA ARG A 155 -24.48 26.24 -0.37
C ARG A 155 -23.17 26.90 -0.81
N SER A 156 -22.21 26.15 -1.37
CA SER A 156 -20.89 26.68 -1.78
C SER A 156 -20.55 26.32 -3.21
#